data_AF-A0A941VFJ7-F1
#
_entry.id   AF-A0A941VFJ7-F1
#
_cell.length_a   1.000
_cell.length_b   1.000
_cell.length_c   1.000
_cell.angle_alpha   90.00
_cell.angle_beta   90.00
_cell.angle_gamma   90.00
#
_symmetry.space_group_name_H-M   'P 1'
#
loop_
_entity.id
_entity.type
_entity.pdbx_description
1 polymer ?
#
loop_
_entity_poly.entity_id
_entity_poly.type
_entity_poly.pdbx_seq_one_letter_code
_entity_poly.pdbx_strand_id
1 'polypeptide(L)' 'PTRRSSDLLTTPSGESFHFDIDPHRKHCMLNGLDDIGLTLAHADEIRAFEAKHKTAQPWLF' A
#
# COMPACT_ATOMS: atom_id res chain seq x y z
N PRO A 1 2.38 -17.24 -7.87
CA PRO A 1 0.98 -17.49 -7.46
C PRO A 1 0.52 -16.47 -6.42
N THR A 2 -0.12 -15.37 -6.85
CA THR A 2 -0.68 -14.37 -5.94
C THR A 2 -1.98 -14.90 -5.35
N ARG A 3 -2.05 -15.01 -4.03
CA ARG A 3 -3.26 -15.46 -3.30
C ARG A 3 -4.31 -14.37 -3.41
N ARG A 4 -5.30 -14.53 -4.30
CA ARG A 4 -6.43 -13.59 -4.39
C ARG A 4 -7.28 -13.69 -3.13
N SER A 5 -7.68 -12.55 -2.57
CA SER A 5 -8.66 -12.53 -1.49
C SER A 5 -10.05 -12.50 -2.10
N SER A 6 -10.89 -13.48 -1.75
CA SER A 6 -12.30 -13.53 -2.11
C SER A 6 -13.11 -12.74 -1.07
N ASP A 7 -13.92 -11.80 -1.54
CA ASP A 7 -14.85 -10.99 -0.74
C ASP A 7 -16.30 -11.24 -1.18
N LEU A 8 -17.26 -10.92 -0.31
CA LEU A 8 -18.69 -11.18 -0.50
C LEU A 8 -19.47 -9.86 -0.57
N LEU A 9 -20.25 -9.69 -1.64
CA LEU A 9 -21.24 -8.63 -1.78
C LEU A 9 -22.62 -9.21 -1.44
N THR A 10 -23.33 -8.64 -0.46
CA THR A 10 -24.71 -9.03 -0.13
C THR A 10 -25.68 -7.91 -0.47
N THR A 11 -26.74 -8.21 -1.20
CA THR A 11 -27.79 -7.26 -1.58
C THR A 11 -28.80 -7.06 -0.44
N PRO A 12 -29.60 -5.98 -0.46
CA PRO A 12 -30.70 -5.81 0.49
C PRO A 12 -31.76 -6.92 0.44
N SER A 13 -31.89 -7.60 -0.71
CA SER A 13 -32.79 -8.76 -0.88
C SER A 13 -32.19 -10.07 -0.37
N GLY A 14 -30.95 -10.07 0.14
CA GLY A 14 -30.27 -11.23 0.72
C GLY A 14 -29.46 -12.07 -0.28
N GLU A 15 -29.39 -11.65 -1.54
CA GLU A 15 -28.56 -12.32 -2.55
C GLU A 15 -27.08 -12.04 -2.31
N SER A 16 -26.20 -13.03 -2.55
CA SER A 16 -24.77 -12.91 -2.23
C SER A 16 -23.89 -13.28 -3.42
N PHE A 17 -22.86 -12.46 -3.68
CA PHE A 17 -21.94 -12.61 -4.81
C PHE A 17 -20.50 -12.58 -4.34
N HIS A 18 -19.72 -13.58 -4.74
CA HIS A 18 -18.28 -13.59 -4.52
C HIS A 18 -17.56 -12.80 -5.62
N PHE A 19 -16.54 -12.05 -5.21
CA PHE A 19 -15.62 -11.42 -6.15
C PHE A 19 -14.19 -11.50 -5.61
N ASP A 20 -13.24 -11.45 -6.52
CA ASP A 20 -11.82 -11.43 -6.18
C ASP A 20 -11.27 -10.02 -6.30
N ILE A 21 -10.41 -9.66 -5.35
CA ILE A 21 -9.60 -8.46 -5.43
C ILE A 21 -8.12 -8.79 -5.20
N ASP A 22 -7.27 -8.06 -5.89
CA ASP A 22 -5.84 -8.10 -5.64
C ASP A 22 -5.53 -7.61 -4.22
N PRO A 23 -4.72 -8.35 -3.42
CA PRO A 23 -4.45 -7.99 -2.03
C PRO A 23 -3.85 -6.60 -1.85
N HIS A 24 -2.99 -6.15 -2.76
CA HIS A 24 -2.39 -4.82 -2.69
C HIS A 24 -3.44 -3.74 -2.94
N ARG A 25 -4.29 -3.92 -3.97
CA ARG A 25 -5.42 -3.00 -4.21
C ARG A 25 -6.38 -2.95 -3.01
N LYS A 26 -6.71 -4.10 -2.41
CA LYS A 26 -7.54 -4.15 -1.20
C LYS A 26 -6.91 -3.38 -0.05
N HIS A 27 -5.61 -3.56 0.18
CA HIS A 27 -4.88 -2.82 1.20
C HIS A 27 -4.96 -1.31 0.97
N CYS A 28 -4.71 -0.84 -0.25
CA CYS A 28 -4.81 0.59 -0.58
C CYS A 28 -6.22 1.14 -0.33
N MET A 29 -7.27 0.46 -0.81
CA MET A 29 -8.65 0.92 -0.63
C MET A 29 -9.09 0.97 0.82
N LEU A 30 -8.69 -0.02 1.64
CA LEU A 30 -9.08 -0.07 3.06
C LEU A 30 -8.35 0.99 3.91
N ASN A 31 -7.14 1.38 3.52
CA ASN A 31 -6.33 2.36 4.25
C ASN A 31 -6.35 3.76 3.61
N GLY A 32 -7.08 3.96 2.51
CA GLY A 32 -7.14 5.24 1.80
C GLY A 32 -5.81 5.65 1.17
N LEU A 33 -4.98 4.69 0.74
CA LEU A 33 -3.66 4.96 0.18
C LEU A 33 -3.74 5.18 -1.34
N ASP A 34 -3.14 6.27 -1.80
CA ASP A 34 -2.79 6.53 -3.20
C ASP A 34 -1.27 6.40 -3.39
N ASP A 35 -0.76 6.70 -4.59
CA ASP A 35 0.68 6.59 -4.89
C ASP A 35 1.54 7.50 -4.00
N ILE A 36 1.01 8.67 -3.61
CA ILE A 36 1.68 9.60 -2.69
C ILE A 36 1.66 9.02 -1.27
N GLY A 37 0.52 8.53 -0.80
CA GLY A 37 0.36 7.91 0.51
C GLY A 37 1.24 6.67 0.68
N LEU A 38 1.37 5.85 -0.37
CA LEU A 38 2.31 4.73 -0.40
C LEU A 38 3.76 5.21 -0.27
N THR A 39 4.13 6.28 -0.97
CA THR A 39 5.47 6.87 -0.85
C THR A 39 5.71 7.42 0.57
N LEU A 40 4.72 8.10 1.14
CA LEU A 40 4.80 8.69 2.48
C LEU A 40 4.84 7.64 3.59
N ALA A 41 4.31 6.44 3.36
CA ALA A 41 4.44 5.32 4.30
C ALA A 41 5.91 4.96 4.58
N HIS A 42 6.83 5.30 3.66
CA HIS A 42 8.27 5.09 3.79
C HIS A 42 9.05 6.34 4.21
N ALA A 43 8.38 7.43 4.63
CA ALA A 43 9.04 8.71 4.87
C ALA A 43 10.20 8.62 5.89
N ASP A 44 10.04 7.85 6.96
CA ASP A 44 11.09 7.69 7.97
C ASP A 44 12.29 6.87 7.47
N GLU A 45 12.03 5.84 6.67
CA GLU A 45 13.08 5.04 6.02
C GLU A 45 13.87 5.89 5.02
N ILE A 46 13.17 6.70 4.23
CA ILE A 46 13.78 7.64 3.29
C ILE A 46 14.65 8.64 4.04
N ARG A 47 14.14 9.28 5.12
CA ARG A 47 14.93 10.22 5.95
C ARG A 47 16.17 9.55 6.55
N ALA A 48 16.04 8.34 7.07
CA ALA A 48 17.15 7.61 7.67
C ALA A 48 18.22 7.28 6.62
N PHE A 49 17.81 6.85 5.42
CA PHE A 49 18.69 6.64 4.29
C PHE A 49 19.43 7.92 3.91
N GLU A 50 18.71 9.03 3.74
CA GLU A 50 19.29 10.33 3.35
C GLU A 50 20.31 10.84 4.37
N ALA A 51 20.01 10.74 5.68
CA ALA A 51 20.92 11.16 6.73
C ALA A 51 22.24 10.35 6.71
N LYS A 52 22.13 9.04 6.53
CA LYS A 52 23.30 8.16 6.38
C LYS A 52 24.08 8.49 5.11
N HIS A 53 23.38 8.73 3.99
CA HIS A 53 24.00 9.01 2.70
C HIS A 53 24.76 10.33 2.70
N LYS A 54 24.19 11.38 3.32
CA LYS A 54 24.87 12.68 3.52
C LYS A 54 26.20 12.55 4.26
N THR A 55 26.24 11.70 5.29
CA THR A 55 27.46 11.48 6.07
C THR A 55 28.49 10.65 5.30
N ALA A 56 28.03 9.64 4.55
CA ALA A 56 28.92 8.74 3.80
C ALA A 56 29.48 9.36 2.51
N GLN A 57 28.71 10.25 1.88
CA GLN A 57 29.05 10.87 0.59
C GLN A 57 28.77 12.39 0.65
N PRO A 58 29.52 13.14 1.45
CA PRO A 58 29.26 14.57 1.67
C PRO A 58 29.42 15.42 0.41
N TRP A 59 30.15 14.95 -0.62
CA TRP A 59 30.32 15.65 -1.89
C TRP A 59 29.11 15.59 -2.83
N LEU A 60 28.08 14.80 -2.50
CA LEU A 60 26.88 14.65 -3.32
C LEU A 60 25.77 15.68 -2.97
N PHE A 61 25.94 16.43 -1.89
CA PHE A 61 24.91 17.31 -1.31
C PHE A 61 25.38 18.75 -1.15
#